data_AF-A0A2J8R1C6-F1
#
_entry.id   AF-A0A2J8R1C6-F1
#
_cell.length_a   1.000
_cell.length_b   1.000
_cell.length_c   1.000
_cell.angle_alpha   90.00
_cell.angle_beta   90.00
_cell.angle_gamma   90.00
#
_symmetry.space_group_name_H-M   'P 1'
#
loop_
_entity.id
_entity.type
_entity.pdbx_description
1 polymer ?
#
loop_
_entity_poly.entity_id
_entity_poly.type
_entity_poly.pdbx_seq_one_letter_code
_entity_poly.pdbx_strand_id
1 'polypeptide(L)'
;AIEWLYPAGALRLTLGGPDPRARPGIACLRPVRPFAGAQVFAERAGGALELLLAEGPGPAGGRCVRWGPRERRALFLQATPHRDISRRVAAFRFELREDGRPELPPQAHGLGVDGACRPCSDAELLLAACTSDFVIHGIIHGVAHDVELQESVITVGGGLTALEVMGLSIRTLFT
;
A
#
# COMPACT_ATOMS: atom_id res chain seq x y z
N ALA A 1 11.10 -4.92 12.31
CA ALA A 1 10.14 -3.94 12.88
C ALA A 1 10.94 -2.76 13.40
N ILE A 2 10.41 -1.54 13.30
CA ILE A 2 11.04 -0.34 13.88
C ILE A 2 10.21 0.05 15.10
N GLU A 3 10.87 0.28 16.24
CA GLU A 3 10.24 0.58 17.53
C GLU A 3 10.85 1.85 18.12
N TRP A 4 10.02 2.71 18.72
CA TRP A 4 10.42 3.99 19.31
C TRP A 4 9.91 4.14 20.75
N LEU A 5 10.76 4.69 21.64
CA LEU A 5 10.50 4.84 23.07
C LEU A 5 10.66 6.30 23.52
N TYR A 6 9.72 6.75 24.35
CA TYR A 6 9.53 8.07 25.00
C TYR A 6 10.79 8.67 25.71
N PRO A 7 10.98 10.03 25.87
CA PRO A 7 9.98 11.10 25.74
C PRO A 7 10.17 12.19 24.68
N ALA A 8 11.33 12.31 24.02
CA ALA A 8 11.59 13.47 23.17
C ALA A 8 12.36 13.09 21.91
N GLY A 9 11.99 13.71 20.80
CA GLY A 9 12.76 13.65 19.56
C GLY A 9 11.92 13.43 18.32
N ALA A 10 12.63 13.45 17.20
CA ALA A 10 12.11 13.06 15.93
C ALA A 10 13.13 12.14 15.24
N LEU A 11 12.62 11.19 14.47
CA LEU A 11 13.43 10.28 13.68
C LEU A 11 13.15 10.52 12.20
N ARG A 12 14.21 10.74 11.44
CA ARG A 12 14.13 10.79 9.97
C ARG A 12 14.63 9.47 9.39
N LEU A 13 13.71 8.64 8.92
CA LEU A 13 14.02 7.38 8.25
C LEU A 13 14.14 7.62 6.75
N THR A 14 15.29 7.33 6.16
CA THR A 14 15.45 7.34 4.70
C THR A 14 15.18 5.95 4.15
N LEU A 15 14.28 5.84 3.17
CA LEU A 15 13.85 4.58 2.58
C LEU A 15 14.63 4.32 1.27
N GLY A 16 15.42 3.25 1.28
CA GLY A 16 16.30 2.87 0.17
C GLY A 16 17.72 3.43 0.27
N GLY A 17 18.60 3.00 -0.64
CA GLY A 17 20.00 3.42 -0.66
C GLY A 17 20.19 4.86 -1.18
N PRO A 18 21.38 5.46 -0.96
CA PRO A 18 21.76 6.76 -1.53
C PRO A 18 22.03 6.61 -3.03
N ASP A 19 20.97 6.39 -3.81
CA ASP A 19 21.07 6.25 -5.26
C ASP A 19 20.80 7.62 -5.92
N PRO A 20 21.78 8.20 -6.64
CA PRO A 20 21.59 9.41 -7.43
C PRO A 20 20.58 9.22 -8.59
N ARG A 21 20.21 7.97 -8.92
CA ARG A 21 19.15 7.62 -9.88
C ARG A 21 17.85 7.19 -9.20
N ALA A 22 17.62 7.62 -7.95
CA ALA A 22 16.44 7.27 -7.15
C ALA A 22 15.17 7.26 -8.01
N ARG A 23 14.73 6.04 -8.35
CA ARG A 23 13.51 5.79 -9.10
C ARG A 23 12.32 6.27 -8.27
N PRO A 24 11.20 6.61 -8.91
CA PRO A 24 9.96 6.81 -8.18
C PRO A 24 9.72 5.61 -7.26
N GLY A 25 9.25 5.87 -6.06
CA GLY A 25 9.13 4.84 -5.02
C GLY A 25 7.78 4.94 -4.37
N ILE A 26 7.20 3.79 -4.05
CA ILE A 26 5.97 3.69 -3.26
C ILE A 26 6.31 2.98 -1.96
N ALA A 27 5.98 3.60 -0.83
CA ALA A 27 6.01 2.92 0.47
C ALA A 27 4.60 2.79 1.03
N CYS A 28 4.23 1.59 1.46
CA CYS A 28 2.99 1.32 2.17
C CYS A 28 3.28 1.03 3.63
N LEU A 29 2.71 1.81 4.53
CA LEU A 29 2.88 1.69 5.97
C LEU A 29 1.64 1.08 6.59
N ARG A 30 1.79 0.10 7.46
CA ARG A 30 0.70 -0.49 8.24
C ARG A 30 0.97 -0.33 9.73
N PRO A 31 0.13 0.39 10.48
CA PRO A 31 0.32 0.53 11.92
C PRO A 31 0.17 -0.82 12.62
N VAL A 32 1.03 -1.07 13.62
CA VAL A 32 0.84 -2.17 14.59
C VAL A 32 0.01 -1.62 15.73
N ARG A 33 -1.12 -2.25 16.03
CA ARG A 33 -2.00 -1.80 17.11
C ARG A 33 -1.57 -2.38 18.47
N PRO A 34 -1.61 -1.60 19.56
CA PRO A 34 -1.92 -0.16 19.58
C PRO A 34 -0.76 0.69 19.02
N PHE A 35 -1.11 1.74 18.26
CA PHE A 35 -0.15 2.72 17.74
C PHE A 35 -0.32 4.03 18.51
N ALA A 36 0.64 4.38 19.37
CA ALA A 36 0.53 5.54 20.24
C ALA A 36 1.89 6.25 20.47
N GLY A 37 1.85 7.54 20.79
CA GLY A 37 3.03 8.31 21.18
C GLY A 37 3.87 8.85 20.02
N ALA A 38 3.47 8.65 18.76
CA ALA A 38 4.12 9.27 17.62
C ALA A 38 3.15 9.54 16.45
N GLN A 39 3.58 10.43 15.57
CA GLN A 39 2.99 10.67 14.25
C GLN A 39 4.05 10.38 13.19
N VAL A 40 3.65 9.83 12.05
CA VAL A 40 4.53 9.50 10.93
C VAL A 40 4.11 10.33 9.73
N PHE A 41 5.08 11.03 9.15
CA PHE A 41 4.92 11.89 7.99
C PHE A 41 5.80 11.41 6.83
N ALA A 42 5.36 11.63 5.60
CA ALA A 42 6.24 11.60 4.44
C ALA A 42 6.83 12.99 4.19
N GLU A 43 8.14 13.04 3.95
CA GLU A 43 8.80 14.24 3.47
C GLU A 43 8.54 14.39 1.96
N ARG A 44 7.99 15.53 1.56
CA ARG A 44 7.69 15.90 0.17
C ARG A 44 8.77 16.81 -0.42
N ALA A 45 8.77 16.95 -1.74
CA ALA A 45 9.55 17.99 -2.41
C ALA A 45 9.27 19.36 -1.77
N GLY A 46 10.33 20.13 -1.51
CA GLY A 46 10.22 21.43 -0.83
C GLY A 46 10.10 21.36 0.69
N GLY A 47 10.21 20.18 1.31
CA GLY A 47 10.24 20.01 2.77
C GLY A 47 8.87 19.98 3.45
N ALA A 48 7.78 19.95 2.69
CA ALA A 48 6.44 19.76 3.25
C ALA A 48 6.30 18.35 3.86
N LEU A 49 5.54 18.25 4.95
CA LEU A 49 5.29 16.99 5.67
C LEU A 49 3.84 16.55 5.47
N GLU A 50 3.65 15.37 4.88
CA GLU A 50 2.32 14.76 4.69
C GLU A 50 2.06 13.69 5.74
N LEU A 51 1.01 13.84 6.54
CA LEU A 51 0.67 12.91 7.62
C LEU A 51 0.18 11.55 7.07
N LEU A 52 0.86 10.47 7.45
CA LEU A 52 0.51 9.10 7.09
C LEU A 52 -0.16 8.37 8.24
N LEU A 53 0.45 8.38 9.42
CA LEU A 53 -0.03 7.67 10.61
C LEU A 53 -0.09 8.62 11.80
N ALA A 54 -1.14 8.51 12.61
CA ALA A 54 -1.31 9.25 13.85
C ALA A 54 -1.88 8.35 14.95
N GLU A 55 -1.73 8.79 16.19
CA GLU A 55 -2.36 8.17 17.34
C GLU A 55 -3.89 8.37 17.31
N GLY A 56 -4.65 7.31 17.55
CA GLY A 56 -6.12 7.33 17.58
C GLY A 56 -6.78 6.34 16.63
N PRO A 57 -8.12 6.42 16.46
CA PRO A 57 -8.90 5.56 15.56
C PRO A 57 -8.72 5.98 14.10
N GLY A 58 -7.48 6.10 13.65
CA GLY A 58 -7.15 6.24 12.24
C GLY A 58 -7.64 5.03 11.44
N PRO A 59 -7.66 5.13 10.10
CA PRO A 59 -8.10 4.03 9.24
C PRO A 59 -7.39 2.74 9.63
N ALA A 60 -8.16 1.66 9.78
CA ALA A 60 -7.64 0.36 10.20
C ALA A 60 -6.62 -0.21 9.19
N GLY A 61 -6.66 0.29 7.94
CA GLY A 61 -5.79 -0.05 6.83
C GLY A 61 -4.44 0.66 6.85
N GLY A 62 -3.52 0.15 6.04
CA GLY A 62 -2.25 0.83 5.80
C GLY A 62 -2.42 2.08 4.94
N ARG A 63 -1.42 2.97 4.96
CA ARG A 63 -1.35 4.17 4.13
C ARG A 63 -0.14 4.09 3.22
N CYS A 64 -0.36 4.30 1.93
CA CYS A 64 0.70 4.32 0.94
C CYS A 64 1.05 5.76 0.55
N VAL A 65 2.32 6.00 0.29
CA VAL A 65 2.84 7.26 -0.22
C VAL A 65 3.77 7.00 -1.38
N ARG A 66 3.74 7.91 -2.35
CA ARG A 66 4.51 7.84 -3.59
C ARG A 66 5.42 9.05 -3.68
N TRP A 67 6.70 8.83 -3.91
CA TRP A 67 7.69 9.86 -4.22
C TRP A 67 7.99 9.88 -5.71
N GLY A 68 8.09 11.07 -6.28
CA GLY A 68 8.50 11.28 -7.66
C GLY A 68 9.99 11.01 -7.90
N PRO A 69 10.45 11.12 -9.16
CA PRO A 69 11.87 11.04 -9.49
C PRO A 69 12.65 12.10 -8.72
N ARG A 70 13.82 11.73 -8.16
CA ARG A 70 14.72 12.64 -7.40
C ARG A 70 14.14 13.20 -6.10
N GLU A 71 12.91 12.84 -5.71
CA GLU A 71 12.41 13.12 -4.37
C GLU A 71 13.13 12.25 -3.33
N ARG A 72 13.46 12.84 -2.19
CA ARG A 72 14.04 12.09 -1.07
C ARG A 72 12.94 11.23 -0.45
N ARG A 73 13.03 9.92 -0.64
CA ARG A 73 12.18 8.93 0.02
C ARG A 73 12.50 8.91 1.51
N ALA A 74 11.81 9.74 2.29
CA ALA A 74 12.04 9.84 3.72
C ALA A 74 10.74 9.95 4.50
N LEU A 75 10.71 9.29 5.65
CA LEU A 75 9.68 9.39 6.65
C LEU A 75 10.20 10.20 7.83
N PHE A 76 9.37 11.11 8.33
CA PHE A 76 9.63 11.85 9.55
C PHE A 76 8.69 11.35 10.64
N LEU A 77 9.25 10.83 11.74
CA LEU A 77 8.50 10.37 12.89
C LEU A 77 8.67 11.41 13.98
N GLN A 78 7.57 11.95 14.45
CA GLN A 78 7.57 12.95 15.51
C GLN A 78 6.86 12.38 16.74
N ALA A 79 7.51 12.44 17.90
CA ALA A 79 6.87 12.08 19.15
C ALA A 79 5.70 13.02 19.45
N THR A 80 4.55 12.46 19.83
CA THR A 80 3.39 13.26 20.26
C THR A 80 3.63 13.72 21.71
N PRO A 81 3.63 15.04 22.00
CA PRO A 81 3.77 15.52 23.38
C PRO A 81 2.62 15.01 24.24
N HIS A 82 2.93 14.49 25.42
CA HIS A 82 1.92 14.07 26.39
C HIS A 82 2.33 14.49 27.81
N ARG A 83 1.35 14.68 28.68
CA ARG A 83 1.56 15.21 30.05
C ARG A 83 1.89 14.13 31.09
N ASP A 84 1.75 12.87 30.71
CA ASP A 84 1.98 11.71 31.59
C ASP A 84 3.36 11.07 31.34
N ILE A 85 3.79 10.23 32.26
CA ILE A 85 5.01 9.40 32.14
C ILE A 85 4.68 8.00 31.59
N SER A 86 3.49 7.83 31.03
CA SER A 86 3.01 6.53 30.56
C SER A 86 3.83 6.08 29.36
N ARG A 87 4.28 4.82 29.39
CA ARG A 87 4.98 4.24 28.24
C ARG A 87 4.01 4.10 27.07
N ARG A 88 4.29 4.81 25.98
CA ARG A 88 3.60 4.67 24.69
C ARG A 88 4.58 4.10 23.66
N VAL A 89 4.07 3.25 22.79
CA VAL A 89 4.86 2.61 21.73
C VAL A 89 4.17 2.85 20.40
N ALA A 90 4.94 3.38 19.46
CA ALA A 90 4.55 3.53 18.06
C ALA A 90 5.33 2.51 17.24
N ALA A 91 4.62 1.55 16.64
CA ALA A 91 5.22 0.54 15.79
C ALA A 91 4.44 0.43 14.49
N PHE A 92 5.13 0.28 13.37
CA PHE A 92 4.51 0.06 12.07
C PHE A 92 5.38 -0.86 11.21
N ARG A 93 4.73 -1.54 10.27
CA ARG A 93 5.39 -2.27 9.19
C ARG A 93 5.42 -1.39 7.95
N PHE A 94 6.45 -1.52 7.13
CA PHE A 94 6.51 -0.83 5.85
C PHE A 94 6.99 -1.79 4.75
N GLU A 95 6.45 -1.59 3.55
CA GLU A 95 6.91 -2.23 2.33
C GLU A 95 7.31 -1.15 1.35
N LEU A 96 8.51 -1.25 0.79
CA LEU A 96 9.03 -0.31 -0.21
C LEU A 96 9.09 -1.01 -1.56
N ARG A 97 8.45 -0.41 -2.56
CA ARG A 97 8.53 -0.84 -3.96
C ARG A 97 9.16 0.27 -4.77
N GLU A 98 10.15 -0.08 -5.59
CA GLU A 98 10.54 0.78 -6.69
C GLU A 98 9.41 0.78 -7.71
N ASP A 99 8.95 1.95 -8.05
CA ASP A 99 7.98 2.12 -9.10
C ASP A 99 8.77 2.11 -10.40
N GLY A 100 8.91 0.91 -10.96
CA GLY A 100 9.67 0.58 -12.17
C GLY A 100 9.08 1.16 -13.46
N ARG A 101 8.38 2.29 -13.40
CA ARG A 101 8.04 3.13 -14.55
C ARG A 101 9.04 4.28 -14.61
N PRO A 102 10.15 4.15 -15.37
CA PRO A 102 10.60 5.30 -16.13
C PRO A 102 9.39 5.81 -16.92
N GLU A 103 9.35 7.10 -17.24
CA GLU A 103 8.51 7.57 -18.34
C GLU A 103 8.84 6.74 -19.58
N LEU A 104 8.10 5.65 -19.77
CA LEU A 104 8.10 4.90 -20.99
C LEU A 104 7.35 5.81 -21.97
N PRO A 105 7.89 6.04 -23.19
CA PRO A 105 7.08 6.56 -24.27
C PRO A 105 5.78 5.72 -24.31
N PRO A 106 4.63 6.32 -24.65
CA PRO A 106 3.32 5.70 -24.51
C PRO A 106 3.19 4.49 -25.43
N GLN A 107 3.72 3.35 -25.00
CA GLN A 107 3.74 2.08 -25.72
C GLN A 107 3.74 0.93 -24.71
N ALA A 108 2.85 1.00 -23.71
CA ALA A 108 2.13 -0.18 -23.30
C ALA A 108 0.84 -0.21 -24.13
N HIS A 109 0.98 -0.61 -25.39
CA HIS A 109 -0.15 -1.20 -26.10
C HIS A 109 -0.53 -2.43 -25.27
N GLY A 110 -1.56 -2.29 -24.45
CA GLY A 110 -1.91 -3.32 -23.50
C GLY A 110 -3.12 -3.04 -22.63
N LEU A 111 -3.62 -1.82 -22.46
CA LEU A 111 -5.01 -1.55 -22.05
C LEU A 111 -5.38 -0.18 -22.65
N GLY A 112 -6.55 -0.10 -23.26
CA GLY A 112 -6.98 0.99 -24.12
C GLY A 112 -6.85 2.37 -23.46
N VAL A 113 -6.71 3.35 -24.34
CA VAL A 113 -6.59 4.80 -24.12
C VAL A 113 -7.90 5.42 -23.58
N ASP A 114 -8.57 4.75 -22.66
CA ASP A 114 -9.66 5.32 -21.88
C ASP A 114 -9.60 4.68 -20.50
N GLY A 115 -9.88 5.44 -19.45
CA GLY A 115 -9.98 4.94 -18.07
C GLY A 115 -11.16 3.98 -17.84
N ALA A 116 -11.40 3.06 -18.77
CA ALA A 116 -12.45 2.05 -18.76
C ALA A 116 -11.82 0.66 -18.72
N CYS A 117 -12.37 -0.21 -17.87
CA CYS A 117 -12.01 -1.63 -17.87
C CYS A 117 -12.37 -2.25 -19.23
N ARG A 118 -11.36 -2.73 -19.98
CA ARG A 118 -11.58 -3.57 -21.17
C ARG A 118 -11.53 -5.05 -20.80
N PRO A 119 -12.25 -5.94 -21.50
CA PRO A 119 -12.04 -7.38 -21.38
C PRO A 119 -10.59 -7.77 -21.74
N CYS A 120 -10.04 -8.71 -20.98
CA CYS A 120 -8.75 -9.33 -21.27
C CYS A 120 -8.85 -10.24 -22.50
N SER A 121 -7.76 -10.35 -23.26
CA SER A 121 -7.60 -11.35 -24.33
C SER A 121 -7.23 -12.73 -23.78
N ASP A 122 -7.41 -13.79 -24.57
CA ASP A 122 -7.10 -15.16 -24.15
C ASP A 122 -5.65 -15.35 -23.71
N ALA A 123 -4.69 -14.70 -24.39
CA ALA A 123 -3.28 -14.74 -24.03
C ALA A 123 -3.01 -14.06 -22.67
N GLU A 124 -3.68 -12.94 -22.40
CA GLU A 124 -3.59 -12.22 -21.12
C GLU A 124 -4.19 -13.04 -19.98
N LEU A 125 -5.33 -13.69 -20.24
CA LEU A 125 -5.99 -14.57 -19.28
C LEU A 125 -5.14 -15.80 -18.96
N LEU A 126 -4.55 -16.45 -19.98
CA LEU A 126 -3.68 -17.61 -19.80
C LEU A 126 -2.41 -17.25 -19.03
N LEU A 127 -1.78 -16.11 -19.33
CA LEU A 127 -0.61 -15.66 -18.58
C LEU A 127 -0.95 -15.38 -17.11
N ALA A 128 -2.09 -14.72 -16.85
CA ALA A 128 -2.56 -14.48 -15.49
C ALA A 128 -2.86 -15.78 -14.75
N ALA A 129 -3.49 -16.75 -15.40
CA ALA A 129 -3.77 -18.07 -14.83
C ALA A 129 -2.49 -18.83 -14.48
N CYS A 130 -1.50 -18.87 -15.39
CA CYS A 130 -0.23 -19.57 -15.20
C CYS A 130 0.69 -18.92 -14.16
N THR A 131 0.48 -17.64 -13.84
CA THR A 131 1.31 -16.89 -12.88
C THR A 131 0.60 -16.62 -11.56
N SER A 132 -0.65 -17.06 -11.42
CA SER A 132 -1.42 -16.96 -10.18
C SER A 132 -1.29 -18.22 -9.34
N ASP A 133 -1.30 -18.07 -8.02
CA ASP A 133 -1.21 -19.20 -7.08
C ASP A 133 -2.46 -20.09 -7.11
N PHE A 134 -3.61 -19.56 -7.55
CA PHE A 134 -4.87 -20.28 -7.69
C PHE A 134 -5.72 -19.70 -8.83
N VAL A 135 -6.59 -20.54 -9.40
CA VAL A 135 -7.58 -20.15 -10.41
C VAL A 135 -8.93 -20.76 -10.04
N ILE A 136 -9.97 -19.92 -10.07
CA ILE A 136 -11.33 -20.32 -9.74
C ILE A 136 -12.22 -19.99 -10.93
N HIS A 137 -12.98 -20.97 -11.39
CA HIS A 137 -14.05 -20.78 -12.35
C HIS A 137 -15.38 -20.84 -11.61
N GLY A 138 -16.15 -19.75 -11.60
CA GLY A 138 -17.43 -19.67 -10.88
C GLY A 138 -18.32 -18.55 -11.40
N ILE A 139 -19.50 -18.38 -10.79
CA ILE A 139 -20.50 -17.40 -11.18
C ILE A 139 -20.51 -16.25 -10.16
N ILE A 140 -20.48 -15.02 -10.64
CA ILE A 140 -20.62 -13.83 -9.78
C ILE A 140 -22.07 -13.72 -9.30
N HIS A 141 -22.29 -13.82 -8.00
CA HIS A 141 -23.60 -13.64 -7.36
C HIS A 141 -23.85 -12.20 -6.92
N GLY A 142 -22.80 -11.43 -6.65
CA GLY A 142 -22.96 -10.06 -6.20
C GLY A 142 -21.65 -9.30 -6.15
N VAL A 143 -21.76 -7.98 -6.24
CA VAL A 143 -20.65 -7.05 -6.06
C VAL A 143 -21.09 -6.02 -5.03
N ALA A 144 -20.34 -5.90 -3.94
CA ALA A 144 -20.57 -4.92 -2.89
C ALA A 144 -19.35 -4.01 -2.77
N HIS A 145 -19.56 -2.72 -2.53
CA HIS A 145 -18.48 -1.77 -2.36
C HIS A 145 -18.41 -1.31 -0.90
N ASP A 146 -17.26 -1.53 -0.27
CA ASP A 146 -16.94 -1.07 1.07
C ASP A 146 -16.31 0.33 0.97
N VAL A 147 -17.12 1.35 1.28
CA VAL A 147 -16.72 2.76 1.18
C VAL A 147 -15.67 3.17 2.20
N GLU A 148 -15.58 2.47 3.35
CA GLU A 148 -14.61 2.77 4.40
C GLU A 148 -13.24 2.22 4.05
N LEU A 149 -13.22 1.03 3.44
CA LEU A 149 -12.00 0.38 2.97
C LEU A 149 -11.61 0.79 1.54
N GLN A 150 -12.51 1.47 0.80
CA GLN A 150 -12.37 1.76 -0.63
C GLN A 150 -12.09 0.48 -1.43
N GLU A 151 -12.80 -0.59 -1.10
CA GLU A 151 -12.62 -1.92 -1.69
C GLU A 151 -13.92 -2.44 -2.30
N SER A 152 -13.83 -3.11 -3.44
CA SER A 152 -14.96 -3.81 -4.04
C SER A 152 -14.85 -5.30 -3.76
N VAL A 153 -15.87 -5.86 -3.12
CA VAL A 153 -15.98 -7.27 -2.75
C VAL A 153 -16.88 -7.98 -3.76
N ILE A 154 -16.32 -8.97 -4.44
CA ILE A 154 -17.05 -9.80 -5.42
C ILE A 154 -17.38 -11.13 -4.77
N THR A 155 -18.67 -11.47 -4.70
CA THR A 155 -19.14 -12.76 -4.22
C THR A 155 -19.30 -13.71 -5.40
N VAL A 156 -18.51 -14.78 -5.41
CA VAL A 156 -18.52 -15.82 -6.46
C VAL A 156 -19.00 -17.13 -5.86
N GLY A 157 -19.91 -17.83 -6.54
CA GLY A 157 -20.43 -19.13 -6.11
C GLY A 157 -20.38 -20.17 -7.23
N GLY A 158 -20.60 -21.43 -6.84
CA GLY A 158 -20.57 -22.58 -7.76
C GLY A 158 -19.18 -22.90 -8.32
N GLY A 159 -18.10 -22.50 -7.63
CA GLY A 159 -16.75 -22.60 -8.17
C GLY A 159 -16.09 -23.97 -7.97
N LEU A 160 -15.49 -24.52 -9.05
CA LEU A 160 -14.50 -25.60 -8.97
C LEU A 160 -13.11 -24.97 -8.85
N THR A 161 -12.38 -25.27 -7.78
CA THR A 161 -10.97 -24.86 -7.61
C THR A 161 -10.08 -25.78 -8.42
N ALA A 162 -9.34 -25.23 -9.39
CA ALA A 162 -8.46 -26.05 -10.22
C ALA A 162 -7.12 -26.40 -9.53
N LEU A 163 -6.70 -25.62 -8.52
CA LEU A 163 -5.51 -25.85 -7.69
C LEU A 163 -5.81 -25.45 -6.24
N GLU A 164 -5.60 -26.38 -5.30
CA GLU A 164 -5.96 -26.24 -3.89
C GLU A 164 -4.71 -26.02 -3.03
N VAL A 165 -4.56 -24.83 -2.45
CA VAL A 165 -3.85 -24.66 -1.18
C VAL A 165 -4.69 -23.71 -0.31
N MET A 166 -5.07 -24.22 0.87
CA MET A 166 -6.01 -23.68 1.85
C MET A 166 -6.32 -22.17 1.81
N GLY A 167 -7.62 -21.86 1.64
CA GLY A 167 -8.32 -20.71 2.21
C GLY A 167 -7.90 -19.33 1.70
N LEU A 168 -8.60 -18.79 0.71
CA LEU A 168 -8.32 -17.44 0.22
C LEU A 168 -9.57 -16.57 0.05
N SER A 169 -9.49 -15.38 0.65
CA SER A 169 -10.40 -14.26 0.46
C SER A 169 -9.81 -13.37 -0.64
N ILE A 170 -10.48 -13.33 -1.80
CA ILE A 170 -10.07 -12.49 -2.92
C ILE A 170 -10.54 -11.06 -2.66
N ARG A 171 -9.58 -10.16 -2.39
CA ARG A 171 -9.82 -8.71 -2.41
C ARG A 171 -9.25 -8.17 -3.71
N THR A 172 -10.11 -7.79 -4.63
CA THR A 172 -9.70 -7.10 -5.85
C THR A 172 -9.89 -5.60 -5.63
N LEU A 173 -8.77 -4.87 -5.61
CA LEU A 173 -8.78 -3.40 -5.62
C LEU A 173 -9.19 -2.94 -7.01
N PHE A 174 -10.42 -2.44 -7.15
CA PHE A 174 -10.78 -1.59 -8.27
C PHE A 174 -10.54 -0.14 -7.85
N THR A 175 -9.62 0.53 -8.55
CA THR A 175 -9.38 1.99 -8.45
C THR A 175 -10.16 2.72 -9.52
#